data_AF-A0A850PF36-F1
#
_entry.id   AF-A0A850PF36-F1
#
_cell.length_a   1.000
_cell.length_b   1.000
_cell.length_c   1.000
_cell.angle_alpha   90.00
_cell.angle_beta   90.00
_cell.angle_gamma   90.00
#
_symmetry.space_group_name_H-M   'P 1'
#
loop_
_entity.id
_entity.type
_entity.pdbx_description
1 polymer ?
#
loop_
_entity_poly.entity_id
_entity_poly.type
_entity_poly.pdbx_seq_one_letter_code
_entity_poly.pdbx_strand_id
1 'polypeptide(L)'
;MPCPQPSTDPWPVSRAGAVLTIDLDAIVANHRRLAAQAGGATCAAVLKADAYGVGAQQVATALAHAGVREFLVAHVDEGISLRAWVPTDARVTVLHGPRPGAEADCARHALRPVLNT
;
A
#
# COMPACT_ATOMS: atom_id res chain seq x y z
N MET A 1 -16.01 23.94 7.80
CA MET A 1 -14.87 23.07 7.41
C MET A 1 -13.75 23.32 8.41
N PRO A 2 -13.34 22.33 9.23
CA PRO A 2 -12.17 22.50 10.07
C PRO A 2 -10.92 22.67 9.20
N CYS A 3 -9.98 23.47 9.66
CA CYS A 3 -8.68 23.65 9.02
C CYS A 3 -7.94 22.30 8.99
N PRO A 4 -7.37 21.86 7.85
CA PRO A 4 -6.57 20.65 7.80
C PRO A 4 -5.41 20.76 8.79
N GLN A 5 -5.23 19.72 9.60
CA GLN A 5 -4.16 19.66 10.58
C GLN A 5 -2.80 19.68 9.86
N PRO A 6 -1.77 20.34 10.41
CA PRO A 6 -0.47 20.44 9.77
C PRO A 6 0.12 19.04 9.57
N SER A 7 0.52 18.75 8.33
CA SER A 7 1.25 17.53 7.99
C SER A 7 2.58 17.49 8.73
N THR A 8 3.04 16.29 9.09
CA THR A 8 4.40 16.04 9.61
C THR A 8 5.47 16.17 8.53
N ASP A 9 5.17 16.89 7.45
CA ASP A 9 6.09 17.11 6.35
C ASP A 9 7.22 18.04 6.81
N PRO A 10 8.50 17.71 6.56
CA PRO A 10 9.61 18.61 6.88
C PRO A 10 9.53 19.95 6.13
N TRP A 11 8.63 20.07 5.14
CA TRP A 11 8.43 21.26 4.32
C TRP A 11 7.00 21.81 4.49
N PRO A 12 6.83 23.03 5.03
CA PRO A 12 5.50 23.62 5.14
C PRO A 12 4.95 23.94 3.76
N VAL A 13 3.65 23.72 3.57
CA VAL A 13 2.91 23.97 2.31
C VAL A 13 3.16 25.38 1.77
N SER A 14 3.40 26.36 2.63
CA SER A 14 3.71 27.75 2.27
C SER A 14 4.97 27.92 1.42
N ARG A 15 5.83 26.90 1.32
CA ARG A 15 7.07 26.90 0.52
C ARG A 15 7.07 25.84 -0.59
N ALA A 16 5.95 25.16 -0.83
CA ALA A 16 5.85 24.13 -1.86
C ALA A 16 5.65 24.73 -3.26
N GLY A 17 6.34 24.19 -4.28
CA GLY A 17 6.13 24.58 -5.68
C GLY A 17 4.84 24.02 -6.29
N ALA A 18 4.31 22.93 -5.72
CA ALA A 18 3.02 22.32 -6.06
C ALA A 18 2.53 21.47 -4.86
N VAL A 19 1.22 21.20 -4.83
CA VAL A 19 0.59 20.33 -3.82
C VAL A 19 -0.21 19.24 -4.52
N LEU A 20 0.03 17.98 -4.14
CA LEU A 20 -0.78 16.84 -4.55
C LEU A 20 -1.76 16.49 -3.43
N THR A 21 -3.06 16.56 -3.74
CA THR A 21 -4.12 16.17 -2.80
C THR A 21 -4.64 14.79 -3.17
N ILE A 22 -4.66 13.87 -2.21
CA ILE A 22 -5.11 12.50 -2.41
C ILE A 22 -6.44 12.29 -1.70
N ASP A 23 -7.45 11.87 -2.46
CA ASP A 23 -8.75 11.46 -1.93
C ASP A 23 -8.73 9.95 -1.65
N LEU A 24 -8.60 9.59 -0.38
CA LEU A 24 -8.58 8.19 0.06
C LEU A 24 -9.94 7.51 -0.08
N ASP A 25 -11.04 8.25 0.06
CA ASP A 25 -12.39 7.72 -0.09
C ASP A 25 -12.64 7.34 -1.55
N ALA A 26 -12.14 8.14 -2.50
CA ALA A 26 -12.17 7.81 -3.92
C ALA A 26 -11.38 6.53 -4.24
N ILE A 27 -10.23 6.32 -3.62
CA ILE A 27 -9.44 5.08 -3.78
C ILE A 27 -10.22 3.87 -3.26
N VAL A 28 -10.81 3.98 -2.06
CA VAL A 28 -11.64 2.92 -1.48
C VAL A 28 -12.88 2.63 -2.34
N ALA A 29 -13.55 3.66 -2.84
CA ALA A 29 -14.71 3.51 -3.73
C ALA A 29 -14.32 2.81 -5.05
N ASN A 30 -13.17 3.16 -5.63
CA ASN A 30 -12.64 2.51 -6.82
C ASN A 30 -12.33 1.03 -6.58
N HIS A 31 -11.69 0.71 -5.45
CA HIS A 31 -11.43 -0.68 -5.08
C HIS A 31 -12.73 -1.49 -4.96
N ARG A 32 -13.73 -0.97 -4.22
CA ARG A 32 -15.04 -1.63 -4.06
C ARG A 32 -15.73 -1.88 -5.39
N ARG A 33 -15.69 -0.91 -6.30
CA ARG A 33 -16.26 -1.05 -7.66
C ARG A 33 -15.56 -2.16 -8.44
N LEU A 34 -14.23 -2.21 -8.42
CA LEU A 34 -13.46 -3.26 -9.09
C LEU A 34 -13.69 -4.64 -8.44
N ALA A 35 -13.79 -4.69 -7.11
CA ALA A 35 -14.10 -5.91 -6.37
C ALA A 35 -15.48 -6.47 -6.74
N ALA A 36 -16.50 -5.62 -6.89
CA ALA A 36 -17.82 -6.03 -7.36
C ALA A 36 -17.79 -6.57 -8.80
N GLN A 37 -16.87 -6.09 -9.63
CA GLN A 37 -16.70 -6.53 -11.02
C GLN A 37 -15.85 -7.81 -11.15
N ALA A 38 -15.11 -8.19 -10.11
CA ALA A 38 -14.17 -9.31 -10.13
C ALA A 38 -14.83 -10.70 -10.13
N GLY A 39 -16.16 -10.80 -10.10
CA GLY A 39 -16.88 -12.07 -10.29
C GLY A 39 -16.60 -13.13 -9.23
N GLY A 40 -16.33 -12.71 -7.98
CA GLY A 40 -15.96 -13.60 -6.87
C GLY A 40 -14.46 -13.82 -6.70
N ALA A 41 -13.62 -13.33 -7.63
CA ALA A 41 -12.19 -13.29 -7.42
C ALA A 41 -11.79 -12.22 -6.38
N THR A 42 -10.71 -12.46 -5.65
CA THR A 42 -10.13 -11.48 -4.73
C THR A 42 -9.55 -10.30 -5.53
N CYS A 43 -10.12 -9.11 -5.35
CA CYS A 43 -9.55 -7.87 -5.88
C CYS A 43 -8.47 -7.36 -4.92
N ALA A 44 -7.21 -7.55 -5.30
CA ALA A 44 -6.07 -7.16 -4.49
C ALA A 44 -5.66 -5.69 -4.69
N ALA A 45 -5.05 -5.09 -3.68
CA ALA A 45 -4.50 -3.74 -3.73
C ALA A 45 -3.01 -3.76 -4.09
N VAL A 46 -2.67 -3.23 -5.26
CA VAL A 46 -1.27 -3.13 -5.70
C VAL A 46 -0.71 -1.76 -5.30
N LEU A 47 0.28 -1.73 -4.42
CA LEU A 47 0.84 -0.52 -3.79
C LEU A 47 2.34 -0.33 -4.08
N LYS A 48 2.84 -0.90 -5.18
CA LYS A 48 4.24 -0.71 -5.62
C LYS A 48 4.56 0.77 -5.87
N ALA A 49 5.84 1.13 -5.74
CA ALA A 49 6.35 2.48 -5.94
C ALA A 49 5.57 3.53 -5.12
N ASP A 50 5.45 3.28 -3.81
CA ASP A 50 4.71 4.15 -2.88
C ASP A 50 3.24 4.37 -3.32
N ALA A 51 2.56 3.28 -3.67
CA ALA A 51 1.22 3.30 -4.27
C ALA A 51 1.15 4.22 -5.49
N TYR A 52 2.08 4.06 -6.44
CA TYR A 52 2.17 4.89 -7.64
C TYR A 52 2.41 6.38 -7.34
N GLY A 53 3.13 6.68 -6.25
CA GLY A 53 3.49 8.04 -5.83
C GLY A 53 2.39 8.80 -5.09
N VAL A 54 1.34 8.13 -4.63
CA VAL A 54 0.24 8.76 -3.88
C VAL A 54 0.28 8.48 -2.37
N GLY A 55 1.32 7.78 -1.88
CA GLY A 55 1.54 7.50 -0.46
C GLY A 55 0.97 6.15 -0.02
N ALA A 56 1.83 5.13 0.01
CA ALA A 56 1.44 3.75 0.36
C ALA A 56 0.92 3.62 1.79
N GLN A 57 1.47 4.36 2.76
CA GLN A 57 1.01 4.29 4.15
C GLN A 57 -0.47 4.67 4.29
N GLN A 58 -0.85 5.83 3.76
CA GLN A 58 -2.22 6.34 3.85
C GLN A 58 -3.19 5.47 3.05
N VAL A 59 -2.80 5.07 1.84
CA VAL A 59 -3.61 4.21 0.97
C VAL A 59 -3.81 2.82 1.59
N ALA A 60 -2.74 2.20 2.10
CA ALA A 60 -2.81 0.89 2.74
C ALA A 60 -3.74 0.90 3.95
N THR A 61 -3.59 1.91 4.81
CA THR A 61 -4.43 2.06 6.01
C THR A 61 -5.91 2.19 5.64
N ALA A 62 -6.23 3.05 4.66
CA ALA A 62 -7.60 3.26 4.20
C ALA A 62 -8.21 1.97 3.62
N LEU A 63 -7.47 1.26 2.76
CA LEU A 63 -7.91 0.00 2.16
C LEU A 63 -8.05 -1.12 3.20
N ALA A 64 -7.15 -1.19 4.18
CA ALA A 64 -7.23 -2.16 5.27
C ALA A 64 -8.50 -1.95 6.12
N HIS A 65 -8.81 -0.69 6.47
CA HIS A 65 -10.06 -0.33 7.15
C HIS A 65 -11.30 -0.64 6.29
N ALA A 66 -11.18 -0.54 4.96
CA ALA A 66 -12.25 -0.93 4.04
C ALA A 66 -12.42 -2.45 3.86
N GLY A 67 -11.60 -3.27 4.53
CA GLY A 67 -11.70 -4.73 4.52
C GLY A 67 -10.74 -5.44 3.55
N VAL A 68 -9.84 -4.72 2.87
CA VAL A 68 -8.86 -5.35 1.98
C VAL A 68 -7.85 -6.16 2.79
N ARG A 69 -7.53 -7.37 2.32
CA ARG A 69 -6.58 -8.30 2.96
C ARG A 69 -5.52 -8.86 2.02
N GLU A 70 -5.56 -8.52 0.73
CA GLU A 70 -4.56 -8.93 -0.24
C GLU A 70 -3.88 -7.69 -0.81
N PHE A 71 -2.59 -7.55 -0.50
CA PHE A 71 -1.76 -6.42 -0.90
C PHE A 71 -0.54 -6.91 -1.69
N LEU A 72 -0.16 -6.16 -2.73
CA LEU A 72 0.98 -6.49 -3.57
C LEU A 72 1.92 -5.29 -3.68
N VAL A 73 3.21 -5.55 -3.60
CA VAL A 73 4.29 -4.56 -3.75
C VAL A 73 5.33 -5.09 -4.74
N ALA A 74 6.23 -4.23 -5.22
CA ALA A 74 7.30 -4.67 -6.12
C ALA A 74 8.47 -5.28 -5.35
N HIS A 75 8.94 -4.63 -4.30
CA HIS A 75 10.18 -4.98 -3.60
C HIS A 75 9.98 -5.38 -2.13
N VAL A 76 10.96 -6.09 -1.57
CA VAL A 76 10.95 -6.56 -0.17
C VAL A 76 10.80 -5.39 0.81
N ASP A 77 11.57 -4.31 0.63
CA ASP A 77 11.53 -3.14 1.53
C ASP A 77 10.17 -2.43 1.54
N GLU A 78 9.47 -2.41 0.39
CA GLU A 78 8.09 -1.90 0.32
C GLU A 78 7.16 -2.79 1.15
N GLY A 79 7.35 -4.11 1.11
CA GLY A 79 6.56 -5.07 1.89
C GLY A 79 6.84 -4.97 3.39
N ILE A 80 8.11 -4.82 3.77
CA ILE A 80 8.52 -4.59 5.17
C ILE A 80 7.87 -3.31 5.69
N SER A 81 7.98 -2.22 4.92
CA SER A 81 7.39 -0.93 5.30
C SER A 81 5.87 -1.00 5.41
N LEU A 82 5.21 -1.74 4.50
CA LEU A 82 3.76 -1.91 4.48
C LEU A 82 3.23 -2.61 5.74
N ARG A 83 4.01 -3.49 6.38
CA ARG A 83 3.59 -4.28 7.55
C ARG A 83 3.18 -3.44 8.75
N ALA A 84 3.66 -2.20 8.88
CA ALA A 84 3.24 -1.30 9.94
C ALA A 84 1.79 -0.76 9.75
N TRP A 85 1.25 -0.86 8.53
CA TRP A 85 0.03 -0.16 8.12
C TRP A 85 -1.11 -1.09 7.70
N VAL A 86 -0.85 -2.41 7.66
CA VAL A 86 -1.86 -3.43 7.33
C VAL A 86 -2.03 -4.42 8.48
N PRO A 87 -3.22 -5.02 8.63
CA PRO A 87 -3.47 -6.07 9.61
C PRO A 87 -2.50 -7.24 9.51
N THR A 88 -2.26 -7.92 10.63
CA THR A 88 -1.36 -9.09 10.68
C THR A 88 -1.87 -10.27 9.84
N ASP A 89 -3.19 -10.39 9.67
CA ASP A 89 -3.84 -11.38 8.80
C ASP A 89 -3.83 -10.99 7.31
N ALA A 90 -3.37 -9.79 6.95
CA ALA A 90 -3.23 -9.37 5.57
C ALA A 90 -2.06 -10.11 4.88
N ARG A 91 -2.31 -10.56 3.66
CA ARG A 91 -1.31 -11.11 2.75
C ARG A 91 -0.60 -9.97 2.05
N VAL A 92 0.73 -9.96 2.14
CA VAL A 92 1.59 -9.01 1.43
C VAL A 92 2.47 -9.80 0.47
N THR A 93 2.26 -9.61 -0.82
CA THR A 93 2.96 -10.35 -1.88
C THR A 93 4.01 -9.47 -2.56
N VAL A 94 5.24 -9.96 -2.67
CA VAL A 94 6.35 -9.24 -3.32
C VAL A 94 6.51 -9.75 -4.75
N LEU A 95 6.11 -8.92 -5.72
CA LEU A 95 6.01 -9.28 -7.13
C LEU A 95 7.35 -9.64 -7.78
N HIS A 96 8.44 -8.93 -7.44
CA HIS A 96 9.76 -9.23 -8.02
C HIS A 96 10.48 -10.38 -7.32
N GLY A 97 9.91 -10.91 -6.23
CA GLY A 97 10.60 -11.86 -5.35
C GLY A 97 11.77 -11.21 -4.59
N PRO A 98 12.39 -11.95 -3.65
CA PRO A 98 13.59 -11.51 -2.97
C PRO A 98 14.80 -11.61 -3.91
N ARG A 99 15.75 -10.69 -3.75
CA ARG A 99 17.10 -10.87 -4.27
C ARG A 99 17.83 -11.93 -3.42
N PRO A 100 18.86 -12.62 -3.95
CA PRO A 100 19.67 -13.54 -3.16
C PRO A 100 20.15 -12.88 -1.85
N GLY A 101 19.85 -13.52 -0.72
CA GLY A 101 20.17 -13.03 0.62
C GLY A 101 19.01 -12.33 1.35
N ALA A 102 17.92 -11.97 0.66
CA ALA A 102 16.76 -11.30 1.26
C ALA A 102 15.62 -12.27 1.64
N GLU A 103 15.81 -13.59 1.46
CA GLU A 103 14.79 -14.61 1.73
C GLU A 103 14.40 -14.65 3.22
N ALA A 104 15.40 -14.48 4.09
CA ALA A 104 15.19 -14.46 5.54
C ALA A 104 14.35 -13.25 5.97
N ASP A 105 14.47 -12.11 5.29
CA ASP A 105 13.67 -10.92 5.58
C ASP A 105 12.23 -11.10 5.13
N CYS A 106 12.00 -11.70 3.96
CA CYS A 106 10.66 -12.11 3.55
C CYS A 106 10.00 -13.00 4.61
N ALA A 107 10.69 -14.03 5.08
CA ALA A 107 10.17 -14.93 6.11
C ALA A 107 9.89 -14.19 7.43
N ARG A 108 10.84 -13.38 7.90
CA ARG A 108 10.73 -12.61 9.15
C ARG A 108 9.54 -11.65 9.16
N HIS A 109 9.28 -11.01 8.02
CA HIS A 109 8.19 -10.04 7.87
C HIS A 109 6.90 -10.65 7.28
N ALA A 110 6.81 -11.98 7.23
CA ALA A 110 5.68 -12.73 6.70
C ALA A 110 5.27 -12.30 5.27
N LEU A 111 6.23 -11.94 4.43
CA LEU A 111 6.00 -11.57 3.04
C LEU A 111 5.90 -12.83 2.18
N ARG A 112 4.94 -12.86 1.25
CA ARG A 112 4.79 -13.93 0.26
C ARG A 112 5.61 -13.57 -0.99
N PRO A 113 6.77 -14.19 -1.22
CA PRO A 113 7.54 -13.92 -2.43
C PRO A 113 6.87 -14.59 -3.65
N VAL A 114 6.89 -13.91 -4.79
CA VAL A 114 6.71 -14.58 -6.08
C VAL A 114 8.06 -15.16 -6.50
N LEU A 115 8.06 -16.41 -6.96
CA LEU A 115 9.25 -17.07 -7.50
C LEU A 115 9.28 -16.86 -9.01
N ASN A 116 10.30 -16.14 -9.48
CA ASN A 116 10.36 -15.62 -10.85
C ASN A 116 11.35 -16.36 -11.75
N THR A 117 12.04 -17.39 -11.22
CA THR A 117 12.93 -18.33 -11.90
C THR A 117 13.12 -19.58 -11.04
#